data_AF-A0A957YUS8-F1
#
_entry.id   AF-A0A957YUS8-F1
#
_cell.length_a   1.000
_cell.length_b   1.000
_cell.length_c   1.000
_cell.angle_alpha   90.00
_cell.angle_beta   90.00
_cell.angle_gamma   90.00
#
_symmetry.space_group_name_H-M   'P 1'
#
loop_
_entity.id
_entity.type
_entity.pdbx_description
1 polymer ?
#
loop_
_entity_poly.entity_id
_entity_poly.type
_entity_poly.pdbx_seq_one_letter_code
_entity_poly.pdbx_strand_id
1 'polypeptide(L)'
;MATSERYPSYATCVAKVLSGSAQPLTVDTLLSRIKEHRPITKGARSAVYRAIGQLFQAVPVAPSRYGWLSSLLGKNTFRHVLTGEEVRRGFLMLDELEHAVFFPQFFQTYQPDDRKLQIELFGGPTIEAEAYIERKTWSLRLGSTFIEWIDELGGQGRDDLLIFVDDALTGRYQLRLQPREMRDPNVIQGRNIQLALLAEELVSEDRRARTAMPTAELAARIIGRGFFADALPPDDFHFVLHQYSLLRFHNGVGYSFDLENMDFAADMVPSGSDESGDGFGEA
;
A
#
# COMPACT_ATOMS: atom_id res chain seq x y z
N MET A 1 -41.38 -29.36 4.75
CA MET A 1 -40.85 -28.36 3.80
C MET A 1 -39.45 -28.00 4.26
N ALA A 2 -38.42 -28.54 3.60
CA ALA A 2 -37.03 -28.33 3.98
C ALA A 2 -36.62 -26.90 3.62
N THR A 3 -36.21 -26.13 4.61
CA THR A 3 -35.52 -24.86 4.42
C THR A 3 -34.29 -25.11 3.55
N SER A 4 -34.31 -24.58 2.32
CA SER A 4 -33.13 -24.54 1.45
C SER A 4 -32.01 -23.85 2.21
N GLU A 5 -31.06 -24.60 2.77
CA GLU A 5 -29.86 -24.06 3.37
C GLU A 5 -29.15 -23.19 2.32
N ARG A 6 -29.26 -21.88 2.49
CA ARG A 6 -28.71 -20.92 1.55
C ARG A 6 -27.21 -20.86 1.82
N TYR A 7 -26.44 -21.58 1.01
CA TYR A 7 -24.99 -21.58 1.12
C TYR A 7 -24.42 -20.15 1.06
N PRO A 8 -23.33 -19.87 1.79
CA PRO A 8 -22.65 -18.59 1.73
C PRO A 8 -22.15 -18.27 0.32
N SER A 9 -22.10 -16.97 0.00
CA SER A 9 -21.58 -16.49 -1.27
C SER A 9 -20.09 -16.85 -1.44
N TYR A 10 -19.59 -16.93 -2.68
CA TYR A 10 -18.15 -17.18 -2.90
C TYR A 10 -17.29 -16.06 -2.30
N ALA A 11 -17.75 -14.81 -2.31
CA ALA A 11 -17.06 -13.69 -1.66
C ALA A 11 -16.94 -13.89 -0.15
N THR A 12 -18.02 -14.29 0.52
CA THR A 12 -18.02 -14.61 1.95
C THR A 12 -17.06 -15.76 2.27
N CYS A 13 -17.06 -16.83 1.46
CA CYS A 13 -16.16 -17.95 1.68
C CYS A 13 -14.69 -17.58 1.43
N VAL A 14 -14.40 -16.84 0.36
CA VAL A 14 -13.03 -16.37 0.05
C VAL A 14 -12.52 -15.48 1.17
N ALA A 15 -13.31 -14.50 1.62
CA ALA A 15 -12.96 -13.62 2.73
C ALA A 15 -12.64 -14.41 4.00
N LYS A 16 -13.53 -15.34 4.40
CA LYS A 16 -13.33 -16.19 5.59
C LYS A 16 -12.06 -17.05 5.49
N VAL A 17 -11.82 -17.65 4.33
CA VAL A 17 -10.66 -18.55 4.14
C VAL A 17 -9.34 -17.77 4.10
N LEU A 18 -9.31 -16.61 3.42
CA LEU A 18 -8.12 -15.77 3.34
C LEU A 18 -7.82 -15.10 4.67
N SER A 19 -8.81 -14.51 5.34
CA SER A 19 -8.61 -13.81 6.63
C SER A 19 -8.15 -14.74 7.75
N GLY A 20 -8.54 -16.01 7.70
CA GLY A 20 -8.06 -17.04 8.63
C GLY A 20 -6.70 -17.65 8.26
N SER A 21 -6.06 -17.22 7.16
CA SER A 21 -4.79 -17.78 6.69
C SER A 21 -3.64 -16.81 6.95
N ALA A 22 -2.67 -17.24 7.76
CA ALA A 22 -1.43 -16.48 7.98
C ALA A 22 -0.53 -16.41 6.75
N GLN A 23 -0.76 -17.28 5.75
CA GLN A 23 0.05 -17.37 4.54
C GLN A 23 -0.79 -17.18 3.28
N PRO A 24 -0.23 -16.59 2.21
CA PRO A 24 -0.94 -16.42 0.96
C PRO A 24 -1.31 -17.75 0.30
N LEU A 25 -2.54 -17.86 -0.20
CA LEU A 25 -3.13 -19.07 -0.75
C LEU A 25 -3.26 -19.01 -2.27
N THR A 26 -3.14 -20.16 -2.92
CA THR A 26 -3.48 -20.31 -4.34
C THR A 26 -4.99 -20.48 -4.54
N VAL A 27 -5.48 -20.25 -5.75
CA VAL A 27 -6.90 -20.45 -6.09
C VAL A 27 -7.34 -21.91 -5.89
N ASP A 28 -6.46 -22.88 -6.16
CA ASP A 28 -6.78 -24.30 -5.96
C ASP A 28 -6.92 -24.66 -4.48
N THR A 29 -6.08 -24.06 -3.63
CA THR A 29 -6.18 -24.19 -2.17
C THR A 29 -7.45 -23.51 -1.64
N LEU A 30 -7.79 -22.32 -2.16
CA LEU A 30 -9.05 -21.65 -1.83
C LEU A 30 -10.24 -22.53 -2.20
N LEU A 31 -10.30 -23.06 -3.42
CA LEU A 31 -11.37 -23.96 -3.85
C LEU A 31 -11.48 -25.20 -2.96
N SER A 32 -10.34 -25.78 -2.56
CA SER A 32 -10.31 -26.96 -1.70
C SER A 32 -10.89 -26.67 -0.31
N ARG A 33 -10.53 -25.54 0.31
CA ARG A 33 -11.09 -25.13 1.61
C ARG A 33 -12.56 -24.69 1.52
N ILE A 34 -12.96 -24.05 0.42
CA ILE A 34 -14.34 -23.61 0.20
C ILE A 34 -15.31 -24.80 0.08
N LYS A 35 -14.84 -25.97 -0.40
CA LYS A 35 -15.65 -27.21 -0.46
C LYS A 35 -16.24 -27.61 0.90
N GLU A 36 -15.57 -27.27 2.00
CA GLU A 36 -16.02 -27.56 3.36
C GLU A 36 -17.23 -26.71 3.78
N HIS A 37 -17.53 -25.64 3.05
CA HIS A 37 -18.60 -24.69 3.38
C HIS A 37 -19.68 -24.60 2.31
N ARG A 38 -19.42 -25.08 1.09
CA ARG A 38 -20.39 -25.11 -0.01
C ARG A 38 -20.01 -26.12 -1.10
N PRO A 39 -20.99 -26.72 -1.79
CA PRO A 39 -20.74 -27.51 -2.99
C PRO A 39 -20.05 -26.69 -4.09
N ILE A 40 -19.06 -27.29 -4.74
CA ILE A 40 -18.34 -26.71 -5.88
C ILE A 40 -19.04 -27.10 -7.17
N THR A 41 -19.50 -26.11 -7.91
CA THR A 41 -20.20 -26.28 -9.20
C THR A 41 -19.29 -25.97 -10.39
N LYS A 42 -19.74 -26.33 -11.60
CA LYS A 42 -19.12 -25.89 -12.86
C LYS A 42 -19.11 -24.35 -12.88
N GLY A 43 -17.92 -23.74 -12.87
CA GLY A 43 -17.74 -22.28 -12.79
C GLY A 43 -17.29 -21.72 -11.43
N ALA A 44 -17.09 -22.57 -10.41
CA ALA A 44 -16.60 -22.13 -9.10
C ALA A 44 -15.28 -21.35 -9.17
N ARG A 45 -14.35 -21.78 -10.02
CA ARG A 45 -13.05 -21.09 -10.20
C ARG A 45 -13.25 -19.64 -10.65
N SER A 46 -14.07 -19.42 -11.67
CA SER A 46 -14.39 -18.07 -12.17
C SER A 46 -15.10 -17.23 -11.11
N ALA A 47 -15.97 -17.86 -10.30
CA ALA A 47 -16.63 -17.19 -9.19
C ALA A 47 -15.66 -16.81 -8.06
N VAL A 48 -14.64 -17.63 -7.78
CA VAL A 48 -13.55 -17.30 -6.84
C VAL A 48 -12.70 -16.15 -7.37
N TYR A 49 -12.29 -16.15 -8.64
CA TYR A 49 -11.56 -15.00 -9.22
C TYR A 49 -12.37 -13.71 -9.17
N ARG A 50 -13.68 -13.77 -9.45
CA ARG A 50 -14.58 -12.62 -9.32
C ARG A 50 -14.66 -12.14 -7.87
N ALA A 51 -14.81 -13.05 -6.92
CA ALA A 51 -14.83 -12.73 -5.50
C ALA A 51 -13.53 -12.07 -5.04
N ILE A 52 -12.37 -12.60 -5.44
CA ILE A 52 -11.06 -11.99 -5.17
C ILE A 52 -11.02 -10.56 -5.74
N GLY A 53 -11.44 -10.36 -6.99
CA GLY A 53 -11.45 -9.04 -7.61
C GLY A 53 -12.38 -8.01 -6.94
N GLN A 54 -13.37 -8.46 -6.16
CA GLN A 54 -14.31 -7.61 -5.41
C GLN A 54 -13.83 -7.29 -3.99
N LEU A 55 -12.90 -8.07 -3.44
CA LEU A 55 -12.43 -7.92 -2.07
C LEU A 55 -11.13 -7.12 -2.07
N PHE A 56 -11.18 -5.88 -1.58
CA PHE A 56 -9.98 -5.05 -1.42
C PHE A 56 -8.87 -5.74 -0.61
N GLN A 57 -9.28 -6.42 0.47
CA GLN A 57 -8.41 -7.19 1.35
C GLN A 57 -7.72 -8.38 0.68
N ALA A 58 -8.24 -8.88 -0.45
CA ALA A 58 -7.65 -10.02 -1.17
C ALA A 58 -6.55 -9.53 -2.12
N VAL A 59 -5.34 -9.42 -1.59
CA VAL A 59 -4.20 -8.80 -2.28
C VAL A 59 -3.40 -9.85 -3.05
N PRO A 60 -3.11 -9.63 -4.35
CA PRO A 60 -2.21 -10.50 -5.10
C PRO A 60 -0.77 -10.35 -4.60
N VAL A 61 -0.11 -11.48 -4.33
CA VAL A 61 1.32 -11.50 -3.91
C VAL A 61 2.25 -12.13 -4.95
N ALA A 62 1.69 -12.98 -5.81
CA ALA A 62 2.37 -13.66 -6.92
C ALA A 62 1.31 -14.17 -7.91
N PRO A 63 1.68 -14.65 -9.12
CA PRO A 63 0.73 -15.20 -10.06
C PRO A 63 -0.18 -16.27 -9.43
N SER A 64 -1.49 -16.04 -9.45
CA SER A 64 -2.52 -16.91 -8.87
C SER A 64 -2.40 -17.19 -7.35
N ARG A 65 -1.68 -16.33 -6.60
CA ARG A 65 -1.53 -16.43 -5.14
C ARG A 65 -1.97 -15.11 -4.48
N TYR A 66 -2.78 -15.23 -3.44
CA TYR A 66 -3.45 -14.10 -2.79
C TYR A 66 -3.32 -14.19 -1.27
N GLY A 67 -2.99 -13.07 -0.64
CA GLY A 67 -3.00 -12.91 0.81
C GLY A 67 -4.14 -12.03 1.28
N TRP A 68 -4.33 -11.97 2.59
CA TRP A 68 -5.24 -11.04 3.25
C TRP A 68 -4.45 -9.82 3.75
N LEU A 69 -4.85 -8.60 3.40
CA LEU A 69 -4.02 -7.39 3.63
C LEU A 69 -3.55 -7.26 5.09
N SER A 70 -4.43 -7.42 6.08
CA SER A 70 -4.02 -7.31 7.49
C SER A 70 -3.01 -8.39 7.92
N SER A 71 -2.99 -9.55 7.27
CA SER A 71 -1.99 -10.60 7.50
C SER A 71 -0.68 -10.34 6.76
N LEU A 72 -0.74 -9.63 5.62
CA LEU A 72 0.44 -9.23 4.84
C LEU A 72 1.17 -8.02 5.45
N LEU A 73 0.48 -7.25 6.28
CA LEU A 73 1.04 -6.04 6.89
C LEU A 73 2.09 -6.34 7.98
N GLY A 74 2.04 -7.51 8.61
CA GLY A 74 2.98 -7.86 9.69
C GLY A 74 4.44 -7.83 9.22
N LYS A 75 5.30 -7.24 10.06
CA LYS A 75 6.74 -7.01 9.84
C LYS A 75 7.07 -5.98 8.76
N ASN A 76 6.10 -5.25 8.24
CA ASN A 76 6.38 -4.13 7.36
C ASN A 76 6.78 -2.88 8.17
N THR A 77 7.60 -2.04 7.55
CA THR A 77 8.05 -0.76 8.08
C THR A 77 7.64 0.35 7.11
N PHE A 78 7.09 1.44 7.64
CA PHE A 78 6.68 2.62 6.88
C PHE A 78 7.31 3.89 7.46
N ARG A 79 7.33 4.97 6.69
CA ARG A 79 7.85 6.27 7.11
C ARG A 79 6.74 7.32 7.02
N HIS A 80 6.58 8.07 8.09
CA HIS A 80 5.70 9.23 8.16
C HIS A 80 6.54 10.47 8.48
N VAL A 81 6.47 11.53 7.67
CA VAL A 81 7.21 12.76 7.94
C VAL A 81 6.37 13.66 8.85
N LEU A 82 6.83 13.92 10.06
CA LEU A 82 6.08 14.71 11.04
C LEU A 82 5.96 16.17 10.60
N THR A 83 4.77 16.73 10.71
CA THR A 83 4.56 18.17 10.67
C THR A 83 4.67 18.77 12.07
N GLY A 84 4.96 20.08 12.15
CA GLY A 84 4.96 20.77 13.43
C GLY A 84 3.59 20.79 14.12
N GLU A 85 2.50 20.62 13.37
CA GLU A 85 1.15 20.54 13.95
C GLU A 85 0.91 19.19 14.64
N GLU A 86 1.29 18.09 13.99
CA GLU A 86 1.18 16.72 14.51
C GLU A 86 1.96 16.56 15.82
N VAL A 87 3.20 17.06 15.86
CA VAL A 87 4.03 17.07 17.06
C VAL A 87 3.35 17.82 18.20
N ARG A 88 2.82 19.02 17.95
CA ARG A 88 2.21 19.85 19.00
C ARG A 88 0.84 19.37 19.48
N ARG A 89 0.07 18.69 18.62
CA ARG A 89 -1.32 18.32 18.91
C ARG A 89 -1.49 16.82 19.19
N GLY A 90 -0.47 16.00 18.97
CA GLY A 90 -0.48 14.58 19.31
C GLY A 90 -1.40 13.76 18.42
N PHE A 91 -1.27 13.93 17.11
CA PHE A 91 -1.94 13.11 16.10
C PHE A 91 -1.04 12.90 14.89
N LEU A 92 -1.39 11.97 14.00
CA LEU A 92 -0.81 11.81 12.66
C LEU A 92 -1.90 11.96 11.61
N MET A 93 -1.71 12.79 10.60
CA MET A 93 -2.54 12.80 9.40
C MET A 93 -2.19 11.57 8.58
N LEU A 94 -3.18 10.79 8.19
CA LEU A 94 -2.93 9.57 7.44
C LEU A 94 -3.18 9.83 5.95
N ASP A 95 -2.18 9.52 5.13
CA ASP A 95 -2.40 9.33 3.70
C ASP A 95 -3.14 8.01 3.43
N GLU A 96 -3.44 7.70 2.17
CA GLU A 96 -4.14 6.47 1.81
C GLU A 96 -3.35 5.19 2.13
N LEU A 97 -2.02 5.24 2.09
CA LEU A 97 -1.15 4.10 2.44
C LEU A 97 -1.22 3.85 3.95
N GLU A 98 -0.98 4.87 4.76
CA GLU A 98 -0.99 4.81 6.22
C GLU A 98 -2.39 4.48 6.75
N HIS A 99 -3.44 5.00 6.11
CA HIS A 99 -4.81 4.60 6.41
C HIS A 99 -5.03 3.10 6.19
N ALA A 100 -4.52 2.53 5.10
CA ALA A 100 -4.58 1.09 4.85
C ALA A 100 -3.71 0.27 5.82
N VAL A 101 -2.65 0.86 6.38
CA VAL A 101 -1.77 0.24 7.38
C VAL A 101 -2.45 0.15 8.76
N PHE A 102 -3.02 1.26 9.24
CA PHE A 102 -3.64 1.34 10.57
C PHE A 102 -5.07 0.78 10.60
N PHE A 103 -5.83 0.97 9.52
CA PHE A 103 -7.24 0.58 9.45
C PHE A 103 -7.53 -0.24 8.18
N PRO A 104 -6.86 -1.39 7.98
CA PRO A 104 -7.01 -2.18 6.77
C PRO A 104 -8.47 -2.59 6.51
N GLN A 105 -9.26 -2.85 7.56
CA GLN A 105 -10.65 -3.31 7.44
C GLN A 105 -11.60 -2.25 6.88
N PHE A 106 -11.27 -0.96 7.00
CA PHE A 106 -12.09 0.15 6.53
C PHE A 106 -12.50 -0.02 5.05
N PHE A 107 -11.56 -0.42 4.20
CA PHE A 107 -11.79 -0.56 2.76
C PHE A 107 -12.68 -1.75 2.37
N GLN A 108 -13.05 -2.61 3.33
CA GLN A 108 -13.98 -3.71 3.10
C GLN A 108 -15.43 -3.30 3.41
N THR A 109 -15.66 -2.62 4.52
CA THR A 109 -17.00 -2.25 4.99
C THR A 109 -17.37 -0.81 4.67
N TYR A 110 -16.38 0.03 4.35
CA TYR A 110 -16.48 1.50 4.29
C TYR A 110 -17.08 2.08 5.59
N GLN A 111 -16.88 1.36 6.70
CA GLN A 111 -17.30 1.79 8.03
C GLN A 111 -16.05 2.10 8.85
N PRO A 112 -16.10 3.15 9.70
CA PRO A 112 -15.05 3.41 10.67
C PRO A 112 -14.73 2.14 11.47
N ASP A 113 -13.44 1.89 11.67
CA ASP A 113 -12.98 0.80 12.52
C ASP A 113 -12.88 1.35 13.95
N ASP A 114 -13.81 0.95 14.82
CA ASP A 114 -13.89 1.42 16.21
C ASP A 114 -12.80 0.78 17.11
N ARG A 115 -11.82 0.09 16.52
CA ARG A 115 -10.71 -0.48 17.25
C ARG A 115 -9.85 0.59 17.90
N LYS A 116 -9.40 0.26 19.10
CA LYS A 116 -8.28 0.94 19.74
C LYS A 116 -6.99 0.24 19.34
N LEU A 117 -6.07 0.99 18.76
CA LEU A 117 -4.73 0.52 18.43
C LEU A 117 -3.86 0.61 19.68
N GLN A 118 -2.97 -0.36 19.84
CA GLN A 118 -1.94 -0.37 20.87
C GLN A 118 -0.62 -0.02 20.20
N ILE A 119 -0.02 1.08 20.64
CA ILE A 119 1.16 1.65 20.01
C ILE A 119 2.29 1.71 21.02
N GLU A 120 3.33 0.93 20.80
CA GLU A 120 4.56 1.02 21.58
C GLU A 120 5.41 2.18 21.06
N LEU A 121 5.69 3.16 21.93
CA LEU A 121 6.67 4.20 21.62
C LEU A 121 8.06 3.64 21.93
N PHE A 122 8.98 3.63 20.97
CA PHE A 122 10.29 3.01 21.13
C PHE A 122 11.06 3.65 22.30
N GLY A 123 11.38 2.85 23.32
CA GLY A 123 12.02 3.32 24.55
C GLY A 123 11.11 4.11 25.49
N GLY A 124 9.82 4.18 25.21
CA GLY A 124 8.79 4.88 25.97
C GLY A 124 7.61 3.98 26.36
N PRO A 125 6.46 4.56 26.72
CA PRO A 125 5.27 3.82 27.11
C PRO A 125 4.50 3.26 25.89
N THR A 126 3.64 2.28 26.14
CA THR A 126 2.58 1.89 25.20
C THR A 126 1.36 2.80 25.39
N ILE A 127 0.82 3.32 24.29
CA ILE A 127 -0.35 4.21 24.27
C ILE A 127 -1.51 3.58 23.49
N GLU A 128 -2.73 3.99 23.82
CA GLU A 128 -3.90 3.69 23.00
C GLU A 128 -4.11 4.78 21.95
N ALA A 129 -4.43 4.39 20.72
CA ALA A 129 -4.76 5.32 19.66
C ALA A 129 -6.05 4.92 18.94
N GLU A 130 -6.74 5.90 18.39
CA GLU A 130 -8.02 5.70 17.71
C GLU A 130 -8.08 6.49 16.40
N ALA A 131 -8.91 6.02 15.47
CA ALA A 131 -9.21 6.74 14.26
C ALA A 131 -9.95 8.04 14.60
N TYR A 132 -9.54 9.13 13.96
CA TYR A 132 -10.19 10.43 14.11
C TYR A 132 -10.23 11.16 12.76
N ILE A 133 -11.19 12.06 12.58
CA ILE A 133 -11.28 12.89 11.37
C ILE A 133 -10.81 14.30 11.72
N GLU A 134 -9.64 14.68 11.22
CA GLU A 134 -9.08 16.03 11.34
C GLU A 134 -9.14 16.69 9.96
N ARG A 135 -9.77 17.87 9.85
CA ARG A 135 -9.89 18.63 8.59
C ARG A 135 -10.44 17.83 7.39
N LYS A 136 -11.39 16.92 7.64
CA LYS A 136 -11.99 16.00 6.63
C LYS A 136 -11.05 14.92 6.10
N THR A 137 -9.90 14.73 6.75
CA THR A 137 -8.94 13.66 6.42
C THR A 137 -8.81 12.74 7.62
N TRP A 138 -8.53 11.47 7.36
CA TRP A 138 -8.28 10.50 8.41
C TRP A 138 -7.00 10.83 9.18
N SER A 139 -7.04 10.61 10.48
CA SER A 139 -5.94 10.86 11.39
C SER A 139 -5.91 9.80 12.47
N LEU A 140 -4.74 9.59 13.05
CA LEU A 140 -4.53 8.74 14.21
C LEU A 140 -4.29 9.60 15.43
N ARG A 141 -5.19 9.55 16.42
CA ARG A 141 -5.05 10.34 17.64
C ARG A 141 -4.16 9.60 18.63
N LEU A 142 -3.04 10.21 19.02
CA LEU A 142 -2.03 9.63 19.90
C LEU A 142 -2.03 10.24 21.32
N GLY A 143 -2.52 11.47 21.46
CA GLY A 143 -2.70 12.13 22.76
C GLY A 143 -1.42 12.73 23.36
N SER A 144 -1.50 13.18 24.61
CA SER A 144 -0.43 13.96 25.27
C SER A 144 0.84 13.15 25.55
N THR A 145 0.70 11.87 25.86
CA THR A 145 1.86 10.99 26.13
C THR A 145 2.79 10.89 24.90
N PHE A 146 2.23 10.92 23.69
CA PHE A 146 3.05 11.00 22.48
C PHE A 146 3.78 12.35 22.35
N ILE A 147 3.11 13.45 22.67
CA ILE A 147 3.72 14.79 22.63
C ILE A 147 4.90 14.85 23.61
N GLU A 148 4.70 14.38 24.83
CA GLU A 148 5.74 14.29 25.87
C GLU A 148 6.92 13.43 25.41
N TRP A 149 6.65 12.26 24.84
CA TRP A 149 7.70 11.37 24.30
C TRP A 149 8.50 12.02 23.16
N ILE A 150 7.84 12.74 22.24
CA ILE A 150 8.54 13.48 21.18
C ILE A 150 9.43 14.57 21.78
N ASP A 151 8.93 15.34 22.74
CA ASP A 151 9.67 16.43 23.40
C ASP A 151 10.89 15.92 24.18
N GLU A 152 10.74 14.81 24.92
CA GLU A 152 11.83 14.14 25.64
C GLU A 152 12.96 13.69 24.71
N LEU A 153 12.62 13.26 23.49
CA LEU A 153 13.60 12.89 22.47
C LEU A 153 14.14 14.07 21.67
N GLY A 154 13.67 15.30 21.94
CA GLY A 154 14.01 16.51 21.20
C GLY A 154 13.49 16.51 19.76
N GLY A 155 12.44 15.74 19.48
CA GLY A 155 11.86 15.64 18.15
C GLY A 155 11.08 16.88 17.74
N GLN A 156 11.05 17.14 16.43
CA GLN A 156 10.44 18.33 15.86
C GLN A 156 9.76 18.02 14.52
N GLY A 157 9.10 19.02 13.96
CA GLY A 157 8.59 18.91 12.60
C GLY A 157 9.73 18.65 11.61
N ARG A 158 9.45 17.84 10.58
CA ARG A 158 10.35 17.32 9.54
C ARG A 158 11.25 16.15 9.97
N ASP A 159 11.18 15.74 11.23
CA ASP A 159 11.69 14.42 11.61
C ASP A 159 10.74 13.34 11.10
N ASP A 160 11.26 12.12 11.01
CA ASP A 160 10.46 10.99 10.57
C ASP A 160 10.00 10.16 11.75
N LEU A 161 8.81 9.61 11.62
CA LEU A 161 8.32 8.53 12.44
C LEU A 161 8.35 7.24 11.63
N LEU A 162 9.15 6.29 12.08
CA LEU A 162 9.15 4.94 11.53
C LEU A 162 8.02 4.15 12.19
N ILE A 163 7.14 3.60 11.37
CA ILE A 163 5.98 2.81 11.78
C ILE A 163 6.30 1.34 11.52
N PHE A 164 6.46 0.57 12.58
CA PHE A 164 6.64 -0.88 12.53
C PHE A 164 5.31 -1.56 12.80
N VAL A 165 4.93 -2.49 11.94
CA VAL A 165 3.69 -3.23 12.10
C VAL A 165 3.96 -4.59 12.74
N ASP A 166 3.65 -4.72 14.03
CA ASP A 166 3.78 -6.01 14.73
C ASP A 166 2.63 -6.95 14.37
N ASP A 167 1.40 -6.46 14.46
CA ASP A 167 0.19 -7.22 14.16
C ASP A 167 -0.99 -6.29 13.82
N ALA A 168 -1.20 -6.04 12.53
CA ALA A 168 -2.31 -5.21 12.06
C ALA A 168 -3.70 -5.84 12.28
N LEU A 169 -3.79 -7.17 12.49
CA LEU A 169 -5.09 -7.80 12.76
C LEU A 169 -5.60 -7.40 14.14
N THR A 170 -4.71 -7.45 15.13
CA THR A 170 -5.01 -7.08 16.53
C THR A 170 -4.75 -5.60 16.84
N GLY A 171 -4.19 -4.85 15.89
CA GLY A 171 -3.98 -3.41 16.01
C GLY A 171 -2.75 -3.05 16.84
N ARG A 172 -1.67 -3.85 16.77
CA ARG A 172 -0.40 -3.60 17.47
C ARG A 172 0.66 -3.04 16.51
N TYR A 173 1.25 -1.91 16.92
CA TYR A 173 2.26 -1.20 16.16
C TYR A 173 3.35 -0.68 17.11
N GLN A 174 4.52 -0.40 16.56
CA GLN A 174 5.59 0.31 17.25
C GLN A 174 5.98 1.55 16.46
N LEU A 175 6.23 2.66 17.15
CA LEU A 175 6.68 3.92 16.57
C LEU A 175 8.08 4.25 17.05
N ARG A 176 8.94 4.68 16.14
CA ARG A 176 10.28 5.16 16.47
C ARG A 176 10.56 6.48 15.79
N LEU A 177 10.97 7.47 16.57
CA LEU A 177 11.43 8.73 16.03
C LEU A 177 12.80 8.53 15.34
N GLN A 178 12.93 9.06 14.13
CA GLN A 178 14.17 9.19 13.40
C GLN A 178 14.41 10.69 13.14
N PRO A 179 15.36 11.31 13.87
CA PRO A 179 15.76 12.68 13.61
C PRO A 179 16.24 12.85 12.17
N ARG A 180 15.95 14.00 11.58
CA ARG A 180 16.30 14.28 10.19
C ARG A 180 17.80 14.17 9.93
N GLU A 181 18.66 14.53 10.89
CA GLU A 181 20.12 14.45 10.70
C GLU A 181 20.64 13.01 10.65
N MET A 182 19.88 12.03 11.16
CA MET A 182 20.25 10.61 11.12
C MET A 182 19.86 9.93 9.81
N ARG A 183 19.22 10.65 8.88
CA ARG A 183 18.81 10.11 7.59
C ARG A 183 20.01 9.94 6.67
N ASP A 184 20.11 8.79 6.02
CA ASP A 184 21.00 8.59 4.87
C ASP A 184 20.22 8.82 3.57
N PRO A 185 20.39 9.99 2.92
CA PRO A 185 19.62 10.32 1.73
C PRO A 185 19.93 9.41 0.54
N ASN A 186 21.16 8.88 0.45
CA ASN A 186 21.57 8.05 -0.68
C ASN A 186 20.88 6.69 -0.63
N VAL A 187 20.81 6.08 0.56
CA VAL A 187 20.16 4.78 0.73
C VAL A 187 18.64 4.92 0.59
N ILE A 188 18.04 6.00 1.12
CA ILE A 188 16.60 6.29 0.96
C ILE A 188 16.27 6.51 -0.52
N GLN A 189 17.09 7.25 -1.27
CA GLN A 189 16.88 7.46 -2.70
C GLN A 189 16.83 6.14 -3.48
N GLY A 190 17.71 5.18 -3.16
CA GLY A 190 17.67 3.85 -3.76
C GLY A 190 16.34 3.14 -3.52
N ARG A 191 15.79 3.22 -2.30
CA ARG A 191 14.46 2.69 -1.96
C ARG A 191 13.34 3.41 -2.70
N ASN A 192 13.41 4.73 -2.82
CA ASN A 192 12.42 5.52 -3.56
C ASN A 192 12.34 5.10 -5.03
N ILE A 193 13.48 4.91 -5.69
CA ILE A 193 13.53 4.45 -7.09
C ILE A 193 12.92 3.05 -7.22
N GLN A 194 13.24 2.13 -6.31
CA GLN A 194 12.66 0.78 -6.33
C GLN A 194 11.14 0.79 -6.13
N LEU A 195 10.62 1.64 -5.24
CA LEU A 195 9.18 1.83 -5.04
C LEU A 195 8.51 2.33 -6.32
N ALA A 196 9.09 3.36 -6.95
CA ALA A 196 8.57 3.96 -8.17
C ALA A 196 8.50 2.95 -9.33
N LEU A 197 9.59 2.21 -9.58
CA LEU A 197 9.64 1.19 -10.63
C LEU A 197 8.62 0.07 -10.39
N LEU A 198 8.48 -0.37 -9.14
CA LEU A 198 7.49 -1.39 -8.78
C LEU A 198 6.06 -0.87 -8.99
N ALA A 199 5.79 0.38 -8.66
CA ALA A 199 4.49 0.99 -8.88
C ALA A 199 4.15 1.07 -10.38
N GLU A 200 5.11 1.48 -11.22
CA GLU A 200 4.97 1.49 -12.68
C GLU A 200 4.68 0.10 -13.25
N GLU A 201 5.43 -0.92 -12.82
CA GLU A 201 5.18 -2.32 -13.18
C GLU A 201 3.72 -2.69 -12.87
N LEU A 202 3.28 -2.46 -11.63
CA LEU A 202 1.94 -2.84 -11.18
C LEU A 202 0.82 -2.11 -11.93
N VAL A 203 1.01 -0.82 -12.25
CA VAL A 203 0.06 -0.06 -13.06
C VAL A 203 0.05 -0.55 -14.50
N SER A 204 1.21 -0.86 -15.08
CA SER A 204 1.31 -1.39 -16.46
C SER A 204 0.68 -2.78 -16.62
N GLU A 205 0.75 -3.61 -15.58
CA GLU A 205 0.13 -4.94 -15.52
C GLU A 205 -1.39 -4.89 -15.34
N ASP A 206 -1.97 -3.72 -15.05
CA ASP A 206 -3.36 -3.59 -14.70
C ASP A 206 -4.29 -3.74 -15.91
N ARG A 207 -4.76 -4.97 -16.13
CA ARG A 207 -5.64 -5.32 -17.25
C ARG A 207 -7.10 -4.86 -17.08
N ARG A 208 -7.40 -4.05 -16.07
CA ARG A 208 -8.75 -3.54 -15.83
C ARG A 208 -8.99 -2.36 -16.77
N ALA A 209 -10.14 -2.33 -17.43
CA ALA A 209 -10.55 -1.22 -18.29
C ALA A 209 -10.96 0.01 -17.43
N ARG A 210 -10.00 0.59 -16.72
CA ARG A 210 -10.15 1.78 -15.88
C ARG A 210 -9.10 2.81 -16.23
N THR A 211 -9.42 4.07 -16.03
CA THR A 211 -8.54 5.20 -16.35
C THR A 211 -7.28 5.22 -15.50
N ALA A 212 -7.40 4.92 -14.21
CA ALA A 212 -6.30 4.92 -13.26
C ALA A 212 -6.47 3.83 -12.20
N MET A 213 -5.37 3.38 -11.61
CA MET A 213 -5.37 2.47 -10.47
C MET A 213 -5.60 3.26 -9.17
N PRO A 214 -6.64 2.94 -8.37
CA PRO A 214 -6.86 3.61 -7.09
C PRO A 214 -5.64 3.54 -6.17
N THR A 215 -5.30 4.64 -5.49
CA THR A 215 -4.13 4.76 -4.61
C THR A 215 -4.07 3.63 -3.58
N ALA A 216 -5.18 3.38 -2.87
CA ALA A 216 -5.26 2.32 -1.87
C ALA A 216 -5.03 0.92 -2.48
N GLU A 217 -5.47 0.69 -3.72
CA GLU A 217 -5.23 -0.58 -4.41
C GLU A 217 -3.76 -0.72 -4.82
N LEU A 218 -3.13 0.35 -5.31
CA LEU A 218 -1.70 0.36 -5.64
C LEU A 218 -0.86 0.09 -4.39
N ALA A 219 -1.13 0.82 -3.30
CA ALA A 219 -0.51 0.61 -1.99
C ALA A 219 -0.63 -0.85 -1.52
N ALA A 220 -1.84 -1.42 -1.56
CA ALA A 220 -2.07 -2.80 -1.19
C ALA A 220 -1.27 -3.79 -2.05
N ARG A 221 -1.19 -3.57 -3.38
CA ARG A 221 -0.38 -4.43 -4.27
C ARG A 221 1.12 -4.34 -3.99
N ILE A 222 1.64 -3.16 -3.67
CA ILE A 222 3.05 -2.96 -3.29
C ILE A 222 3.37 -3.67 -1.97
N ILE A 223 2.47 -3.58 -0.97
CA ILE A 223 2.53 -4.38 0.26
C ILE A 223 2.52 -5.89 -0.08
N GLY A 224 1.64 -6.31 -0.99
CA GLY A 224 1.54 -7.70 -1.45
C GLY A 224 2.82 -8.23 -2.11
N ARG A 225 3.58 -7.36 -2.77
CA ARG A 225 4.91 -7.68 -3.34
C ARG A 225 6.02 -7.67 -2.27
N GLY A 226 5.69 -7.40 -1.01
CA GLY A 226 6.63 -7.45 0.13
C GLY A 226 7.59 -6.27 0.18
N PHE A 227 7.31 -5.17 -0.53
CA PHE A 227 8.25 -4.06 -0.66
C PHE A 227 8.62 -3.43 0.69
N PHE A 228 7.65 -3.30 1.59
CA PHE A 228 7.80 -2.67 2.89
C PHE A 228 8.35 -3.61 3.98
N ALA A 229 8.69 -4.86 3.65
CA ALA A 229 9.27 -5.80 4.63
C ALA A 229 10.75 -5.48 4.95
N ASP A 230 11.38 -4.59 4.18
CA ASP A 230 12.69 -4.05 4.49
C ASP A 230 12.61 -3.11 5.71
N ALA A 231 13.64 -3.12 6.55
CA ALA A 231 13.75 -2.24 7.71
C ALA A 231 13.94 -0.76 7.32
N LEU A 232 14.43 -0.50 6.10
CA LEU A 232 14.54 0.87 5.59
C LEU A 232 13.36 1.21 4.66
N PRO A 233 12.34 1.92 5.17
CA PRO A 233 11.23 2.38 4.35
C PRO A 233 11.64 3.51 3.40
N PRO A 234 10.96 3.64 2.25
CA PRO A 234 11.10 4.78 1.35
C PRO A 234 10.58 6.06 2.02
N ASP A 235 10.65 7.16 1.28
CA ASP A 235 9.90 8.39 1.59
C ASP A 235 8.38 8.23 1.39
N ASP A 236 7.66 9.29 1.74
CA ASP A 236 6.22 9.47 1.54
C ASP A 236 5.76 8.95 0.16
N PHE A 237 4.67 8.18 0.16
CA PHE A 237 4.23 7.44 -1.00
C PHE A 237 3.92 8.36 -2.19
N HIS A 238 3.17 9.44 -1.95
CA HIS A 238 2.78 10.37 -2.98
C HIS A 238 3.98 11.17 -3.51
N PHE A 239 4.87 11.60 -2.62
CA PHE A 239 6.12 12.26 -2.98
C PHE A 239 6.98 11.36 -3.86
N VAL A 240 7.17 10.09 -3.49
CA VAL A 240 8.01 9.17 -4.24
C VAL A 240 7.44 8.95 -5.64
N LEU A 241 6.15 8.67 -5.76
CA LEU A 241 5.53 8.46 -7.06
C LEU A 241 5.55 9.72 -7.92
N HIS A 242 5.36 10.90 -7.33
CA HIS A 242 5.46 12.16 -8.07
C HIS A 242 6.89 12.43 -8.58
N GLN A 243 7.90 12.20 -7.74
CA GLN A 243 9.27 12.61 -8.00
C GLN A 243 10.09 11.59 -8.80
N TYR A 244 9.83 10.29 -8.59
CA TYR A 244 10.68 9.21 -9.10
C TYR A 244 9.96 8.30 -10.11
N SER A 245 8.70 8.57 -10.44
CA SER A 245 7.94 7.75 -11.41
C SER A 245 7.34 8.57 -12.55
N LEU A 246 6.99 7.86 -13.63
CA LEU A 246 6.23 8.35 -14.77
C LEU A 246 4.71 8.40 -14.49
N LEU A 247 4.27 7.93 -13.32
CA LEU A 247 2.87 7.94 -12.95
C LEU A 247 2.42 9.35 -12.55
N ARG A 248 1.16 9.67 -12.85
CA ARG A 248 0.51 10.90 -12.40
C ARG A 248 -0.71 10.58 -11.58
N PHE A 249 -0.89 11.38 -10.54
CA PHE A 249 -2.04 11.29 -9.66
C PHE A 249 -3.21 12.08 -10.26
N HIS A 250 -4.30 11.39 -10.54
CA HIS A 250 -5.57 11.98 -10.94
C HIS A 250 -6.45 12.08 -9.70
N ASN A 251 -6.65 13.31 -9.24
CA ASN A 251 -7.29 13.60 -7.95
C ASN A 251 -8.61 12.84 -7.78
N GLY A 252 -8.72 12.05 -6.69
CA GLY A 252 -9.89 11.23 -6.39
C GLY A 252 -10.06 9.95 -7.23
N VAL A 253 -9.17 9.68 -8.18
CA VAL A 253 -9.22 8.48 -9.04
C VAL A 253 -8.05 7.54 -8.77
N GLY A 254 -6.82 8.06 -8.72
CA GLY A 254 -5.60 7.26 -8.49
C GLY A 254 -4.49 7.54 -9.49
N TYR A 255 -3.65 6.54 -9.76
CA TYR A 255 -2.44 6.68 -10.58
C TYR A 255 -2.55 6.01 -11.96
N SER A 256 -2.09 6.71 -12.99
CA SER A 256 -1.92 6.19 -14.35
C SER A 256 -0.69 6.81 -15.02
N PHE A 257 -0.26 6.21 -16.13
CA PHE A 257 0.72 6.83 -17.02
C PHE A 257 0.12 8.06 -17.68
N ASP A 258 0.91 9.12 -17.75
CA ASP A 258 0.58 10.31 -18.50
C ASP A 258 0.96 10.11 -19.98
N LEU A 259 0.07 9.43 -20.71
CA LEU A 259 0.28 9.09 -22.11
C LEU A 259 0.41 10.33 -23.01
N GLU A 260 -0.21 11.46 -22.63
CA GLU A 260 -0.14 12.72 -23.39
C GLU A 260 1.27 13.35 -23.39
N ASN A 261 2.07 13.07 -22.35
CA ASN A 261 3.47 13.52 -22.26
C ASN A 261 4.49 12.48 -22.77
N MET A 262 4.08 11.23 -23.01
CA MET A 262 4.97 10.19 -23.54
C MET A 262 5.16 10.29 -25.07
N ASP A 263 4.16 10.80 -25.80
CA ASP A 263 4.23 10.94 -27.26
C ASP A 263 5.27 11.99 -27.73
N PHE A 264 5.59 13.00 -26.91
CA PHE A 264 6.61 14.00 -27.25
C PHE A 264 8.06 13.48 -27.15
N ALA A 265 8.31 12.40 -26.38
CA ALA A 265 9.66 11.85 -26.21
C ALA A 265 10.06 10.90 -27.35
N ALA A 266 9.09 10.32 -28.07
CA ALA A 266 9.34 9.44 -29.22
C ALA A 266 9.74 10.20 -30.50
N ASP A 267 9.28 11.46 -30.63
CA ASP A 267 9.58 12.32 -31.80
C ASP A 267 10.91 13.08 -31.69
N MET A 268 11.67 12.88 -30.61
CA MET A 268 13.00 13.48 -30.39
C MET A 268 14.17 12.51 -30.69
N VAL A 269 13.96 11.53 -31.57
CA VAL A 269 15.07 10.87 -32.27
C VAL A 269 15.43 11.78 -33.45
N PRO A 270 16.60 12.44 -33.47
CA PRO A 270 17.00 13.18 -34.66
C PRO A 270 17.18 12.16 -35.78
N SER A 271 16.33 12.25 -36.81
CA SER A 271 16.60 11.68 -38.12
C SER A 271 17.91 12.30 -38.61
N GLY A 272 19.02 11.60 -38.37
CA GLY A 272 20.33 11.95 -38.89
C GLY A 272 20.36 11.76 -40.40
N SER A 273 19.84 12.75 -41.12
CA SER A 273 20.43 13.26 -42.36
C SER A 273 21.48 14.29 -41.90
N ASP A 274 22.75 14.27 -42.30
CA ASP A 274 23.24 14.15 -43.65
C ASP A 274 24.76 13.90 -43.70
N GLU A 275 25.18 13.34 -44.83
CA GLU A 275 26.40 13.63 -45.61
C GLU A 275 27.81 13.47 -45.00
N SER A 276 28.59 12.60 -45.63
CA SER A 276 29.95 12.96 -46.08
C SER A 276 30.26 12.21 -47.37
N GLY A 277 30.29 12.94 -48.48
CA GLY A 277 31.02 12.52 -49.67
C GLY A 277 32.52 12.70 -49.45
N ASP A 278 33.32 11.78 -49.96
CA ASP A 278 34.36 12.11 -50.95
C ASP A 278 34.95 10.83 -51.55
N GLY A 279 35.26 10.91 -52.85
CA GLY A 279 35.46 9.77 -53.74
C GLY A 279 36.90 9.29 -53.92
N PHE A 280 37.01 8.19 -54.68
CA PHE A 280 38.15 7.63 -55.45
C PHE A 280 37.53 6.37 -56.11
N GLY A 281 37.63 6.01 -57.38
CA GLY A 281 38.51 6.25 -58.52
C GLY A 281 38.52 4.94 -59.34
N GLU A 282 38.82 5.01 -60.65
CA GLU A 282 39.00 3.91 -61.64
C GLU A 282 37.71 3.34 -62.28
N ALA A 283 37.60 3.19 -63.61
CA ALA A 283 38.56 3.22 -64.73
C ALA A 283 37.91 3.75 -66.02
#